data_AF-A0A645J7N5-F1
#
_entry.id   AF-A0A645J7N5-F1
#
_cell.length_a   1.000
_cell.length_b   1.000
_cell.length_c   1.000
_cell.angle_alpha   90.00
_cell.angle_beta   90.00
_cell.angle_gamma   90.00
#
_symmetry.space_group_name_H-M   'P 1'
#
loop_
_entity.id
_entity.type
_entity.pdbx_description
1 polymer ?
#
loop_
_entity_poly.entity_id
_entity_poly.type
_entity_poly.pdbx_seq_one_letter_code
_entity_poly.pdbx_strand_id
1 'polypeptide(L)'
;MESVRCEGIYLTLDIDGIDPAYAPGTGTPEPFGLTPMDVKKAINLLGDRLVGFDVTEVCPPADPGGTTSLLAARMIKEVIAVRSCRN
;
A
#
# COMPACT_ATOMS: atom_id res chain seq x y z
N MET A 1 22.60 -3.39 -2.37
CA MET A 1 21.48 -2.46 -2.63
C MET A 1 21.82 -1.18 -1.90
N GLU A 2 22.13 -0.12 -2.65
CA GLU A 2 22.58 1.16 -2.10
C GLU A 2 21.45 1.73 -1.24
N SER A 3 21.72 2.02 0.04
CA SER A 3 20.70 2.53 0.94
C SER A 3 20.32 3.94 0.50
N VAL A 4 19.05 4.16 0.19
CA VAL A 4 18.50 5.50 -0.06
C VAL A 4 18.75 6.33 1.21
N ARG A 5 19.74 7.22 1.18
CA ARG A 5 20.07 8.13 2.29
C ARG A 5 19.07 9.28 2.28
N CYS A 6 18.03 9.14 3.09
CA CYS A 6 17.01 10.17 3.30
C CYS A 6 16.64 10.18 4.78
N GLU A 7 16.34 11.36 5.31
CA GLU A 7 15.93 11.55 6.71
C GLU A 7 14.49 11.08 6.96
N GLY A 8 13.68 11.02 5.91
CA GLY A 8 12.30 10.54 5.96
C GLY A 8 11.80 10.13 4.58
N ILE A 9 10.82 9.23 4.56
CA ILE A 9 10.21 8.64 3.37
C ILE A 9 8.71 8.88 3.42
N TYR A 10 8.15 9.49 2.38
CA TYR A 10 6.71 9.49 2.16
C TYR A 10 6.37 8.32 1.22
N LEU A 11 5.44 7.46 1.63
CA LEU A 11 5.01 6.33 0.79
C LEU A 11 3.60 6.60 0.29
N THR A 12 3.46 6.84 -1.02
CA THR A 12 2.16 6.81 -1.69
C THR A 12 1.94 5.41 -2.25
N LEU A 13 0.82 4.79 -1.90
CA LEU A 13 0.41 3.51 -2.47
C LEU A 13 -0.74 3.73 -3.45
N ASP A 14 -0.43 3.67 -4.73
CA ASP A 14 -1.46 3.47 -5.74
C ASP A 14 -1.97 2.03 -5.66
N ILE A 15 -3.28 1.85 -5.50
CA ILE A 15 -3.87 0.53 -5.34
C ILE A 15 -3.81 -0.28 -6.65
N ASP A 16 -3.70 0.38 -7.80
CA ASP A 16 -3.60 -0.30 -9.10
C ASP A 16 -2.24 -0.95 -9.36
N GLY A 17 -1.20 -0.57 -8.59
CA GLY A 17 0.08 -1.27 -8.57
C GLY A 17 0.01 -2.67 -7.94
N ILE A 18 -1.10 -3.00 -7.26
CA ILE A 18 -1.40 -4.36 -6.77
C ILE A 18 -2.16 -5.10 -7.88
N ASP A 19 -1.81 -6.37 -8.09
CA ASP A 19 -2.45 -7.17 -9.14
C ASP A 19 -4.00 -7.15 -9.01
N PRO A 20 -4.74 -6.99 -10.12
CA PRO A 20 -6.20 -6.94 -10.13
C PRO A 20 -6.87 -8.16 -9.49
N ALA A 21 -6.18 -9.30 -9.35
CA ALA A 21 -6.66 -10.44 -8.58
C ALA A 21 -6.91 -10.11 -7.10
N TYR A 22 -6.26 -9.08 -6.56
CA TYR A 22 -6.40 -8.62 -5.17
C TYR A 22 -7.02 -7.23 -5.06
N ALA A 23 -6.81 -6.36 -6.06
CA ALA A 23 -7.29 -4.99 -6.08
C ALA A 23 -8.07 -4.66 -7.38
N PRO A 24 -9.20 -5.33 -7.66
CA PRO A 24 -9.97 -5.09 -8.89
C PRO A 24 -10.62 -3.70 -8.95
N GLY A 25 -10.82 -3.06 -7.78
CA GLY A 25 -11.56 -1.82 -7.59
C GLY A 25 -10.74 -0.57 -7.79
N THR A 26 -10.24 -0.38 -9.01
CA THR A 26 -9.52 0.81 -9.46
C THR A 26 -10.00 1.24 -10.86
N GLY A 27 -9.68 2.47 -11.28
CA GLY A 27 -9.99 2.96 -12.62
C GLY A 27 -9.13 2.33 -13.73
N THR A 28 -7.91 1.90 -13.41
CA THR A 28 -6.88 1.47 -14.37
C THR A 28 -6.24 0.14 -13.96
N PRO A 29 -6.96 -1.00 -13.98
CA PRO A 29 -6.40 -2.28 -13.55
C PRO A 29 -5.27 -2.74 -14.50
N GLU A 30 -4.06 -2.92 -13.97
CA GLU A 30 -2.90 -3.41 -14.73
C GLU A 30 -2.49 -4.84 -14.32
N PRO A 31 -2.42 -5.81 -15.25
CA PRO A 31 -2.06 -7.19 -14.90
C PRO A 31 -0.58 -7.34 -14.52
N PHE A 32 -0.27 -8.40 -13.77
CA PHE A 32 1.09 -8.74 -13.29
C PHE A 32 1.62 -7.78 -12.22
N GLY A 33 0.71 -7.23 -11.43
CA GLY A 33 1.01 -6.32 -10.33
C GLY A 33 1.61 -7.01 -9.10
N LEU A 34 1.84 -6.21 -8.06
CA LEU A 34 2.37 -6.71 -6.79
C LEU A 34 1.34 -7.57 -6.06
N THR A 35 1.80 -8.54 -5.27
CA THR A 35 0.92 -9.17 -4.29
C THR A 35 0.75 -8.25 -3.07
N PRO A 36 -0.36 -8.35 -2.31
CA PRO A 36 -0.51 -7.66 -1.03
C PRO A 36 0.66 -7.89 -0.06
N MET A 37 1.30 -9.06 -0.13
CA MET A 37 2.42 -9.39 0.74
C MET A 37 3.70 -8.65 0.34
N ASP A 38 3.89 -8.34 -0.94
CA ASP A 38 5.05 -7.58 -1.40
C ASP A 38 4.96 -6.13 -0.93
N VAL A 39 3.77 -5.53 -1.00
CA VAL A 39 3.49 -4.21 -0.43
C VAL A 39 3.71 -4.21 1.09
N LYS A 40 3.20 -5.23 1.81
CA LYS A 40 3.43 -5.35 3.26
C LYS A 40 4.93 -5.46 3.61
N LYS A 41 5.71 -6.22 2.84
CA LYS A 41 7.17 -6.30 3.02
C LYS A 41 7.82 -4.93 2.81
N ALA A 42 7.41 -4.19 1.77
CA ALA A 42 7.92 -2.84 1.52
C ALA A 42 7.60 -1.90 2.70
N ILE A 43 6.37 -1.90 3.21
CA ILE A 43 5.98 -1.12 4.41
C ILE A 43 6.88 -1.45 5.60
N ASN A 44 7.13 -2.74 5.87
CA ASN A 44 8.00 -3.16 6.97
C ASN A 44 9.47 -2.72 6.79
N LEU A 45 9.97 -2.73 5.55
CA LEU A 45 11.34 -2.32 5.22
C LEU A 45 11.56 -0.80 5.33
N LEU A 46 10.53 -0.01 5.05
CA LEU A 46 10.58 1.46 5.07
C LEU A 46 10.16 2.05 6.42
N GLY A 47 9.52 1.25 7.27
CA GLY A 47 8.78 1.71 8.45
C GLY A 47 9.54 2.59 9.44
N ASP A 48 10.85 2.41 9.57
CA ASP A 48 11.72 3.23 10.43
C ASP A 48 11.86 4.68 9.96
N ARG A 49 11.67 4.91 8.66
CA ARG A 49 11.88 6.21 8.02
C ARG A 49 10.59 6.79 7.46
N LEU A 50 9.46 6.09 7.53
CA LEU A 50 8.21 6.66 7.05
C LEU A 50 7.91 7.96 7.81
N VAL A 51 7.59 9.04 7.10
CA VAL A 51 7.09 10.32 7.67
C VAL A 51 5.63 10.60 7.29
N GLY A 52 5.15 10.02 6.18
CA GLY A 52 3.73 10.02 5.80
C GLY A 52 3.35 8.81 4.94
N PHE A 53 2.05 8.63 4.75
CA PHE A 53 1.47 7.58 3.92
C PHE A 53 0.07 7.97 3.43
N ASP A 54 -0.23 7.69 2.17
CA ASP A 54 -1.58 7.74 1.60
C ASP A 54 -1.83 6.52 0.69
N VAL A 55 -3.12 6.28 0.40
CA VAL A 55 -3.57 5.27 -0.56
C VAL A 55 -4.45 5.97 -1.59
N THR A 56 -4.16 5.77 -2.87
CA THR A 56 -4.86 6.42 -4.00
C THR A 56 -5.59 5.38 -4.86
N GLU A 57 -6.41 5.88 -5.80
CA GLU A 57 -7.10 5.12 -6.85
C GLU A 57 -8.07 4.01 -6.42
N VAL A 58 -8.45 3.97 -5.14
CA VAL A 58 -9.58 3.13 -4.73
C VAL A 58 -10.86 3.65 -5.39
N CYS A 59 -11.49 2.81 -6.20
CA CYS A 59 -12.71 3.10 -6.93
C CYS A 59 -13.85 2.18 -6.45
N PRO A 60 -14.65 2.58 -5.44
CA PRO A 60 -15.75 1.77 -4.91
C PRO A 60 -16.78 1.30 -5.96
N PRO A 61 -17.15 2.11 -6.98
CA PRO A 61 -18.01 1.64 -8.06
C PRO A 61 -17.44 0.47 -8.86
N ALA A 62 -16.10 0.34 -8.94
CA ALA A 62 -15.39 -0.74 -9.61
C ALA A 62 -15.02 -1.89 -8.66
N ASP A 63 -15.41 -1.84 -7.38
CA ASP A 63 -15.04 -2.80 -6.32
C ASP A 63 -16.24 -3.66 -5.86
N PRO A 64 -16.85 -4.48 -6.72
CA PRO A 64 -17.96 -5.33 -6.33
C PRO A 64 -17.49 -6.35 -5.29
N GLY A 65 -18.00 -6.21 -4.06
CA GLY A 65 -17.59 -7.02 -2.90
C GLY A 65 -16.67 -6.30 -1.91
N GLY A 66 -16.20 -5.08 -2.23
CA GLY A 66 -15.43 -4.23 -1.31
C GLY A 66 -14.03 -4.73 -0.99
N THR A 67 -13.50 -5.68 -1.77
CA THR A 67 -12.20 -6.32 -1.52
C THR A 67 -11.06 -5.32 -1.58
N THR A 68 -11.08 -4.43 -2.56
CA THR A 68 -10.05 -3.41 -2.78
C THR A 68 -10.08 -2.37 -1.66
N SER A 69 -11.28 -1.94 -1.28
CA SER A 69 -11.52 -1.02 -0.18
C SER A 69 -11.03 -1.59 1.16
N LEU A 70 -11.31 -2.88 1.41
CA LEU A 70 -10.82 -3.58 2.61
C LEU A 70 -9.29 -3.74 2.59
N LEU A 71 -8.72 -4.02 1.41
CA LEU A 71 -7.28 -4.13 1.23
C LEU A 71 -6.58 -2.80 1.51
N ALA A 72 -7.08 -1.69 0.95
CA ALA A 72 -6.58 -0.34 1.21
C ALA A 72 -6.62 -0.01 2.72
N ALA A 73 -7.75 -0.28 3.38
CA ALA A 73 -7.89 -0.09 4.82
C ALA A 73 -6.89 -0.95 5.62
N ARG A 74 -6.61 -2.18 5.16
CA ARG A 74 -5.62 -3.05 5.77
C ARG A 74 -4.21 -2.48 5.62
N MET A 75 -3.84 -1.95 4.45
CA MET A 75 -2.52 -1.33 4.24
C MET A 75 -2.30 -0.12 5.15
N ILE A 76 -3.31 0.75 5.27
CA ILE A 76 -3.28 1.88 6.22
C ILE A 76 -3.04 1.37 7.65
N LYS A 77 -3.74 0.32 8.08
CA LYS A 77 -3.57 -0.26 9.41
C LYS A 77 -2.16 -0.83 9.63
N GLU A 78 -1.57 -1.48 8.63
CA GLU A 78 -0.19 -2.01 8.72
C GLU A 78 0.82 -0.87 8.91
N VAL A 79 0.68 0.24 8.18
CA VAL A 79 1.56 1.42 8.34
C VAL A 79 1.44 2.02 9.75
N ILE A 80 0.20 2.19 10.25
CA ILE A 80 -0.03 2.68 11.62
C ILE A 80 0.61 1.75 12.65
N ALA A 81 0.47 0.43 12.48
CA ALA A 81 1.05 -0.55 13.40
C ALA A 81 2.59 -0.49 13.42
N VAL A 82 3.22 -0.41 12.24
CA VAL A 82 4.68 -0.34 12.11
C VAL A 82 5.25 0.94 12.73
N ARG A 83 4.56 2.08 12.58
CA ARG A 83 4.87 3.33 13.27
C ARG A 83 4.69 3.24 14.78
N SER A 84 3.59 2.64 15.24
CA SER A 84 3.22 2.62 16.67
C SER A 84 4.14 1.76 17.54
N CYS A 85 4.74 0.69 17.00
CA CYS A 85 5.59 -0.22 17.78
C CYS A 85 6.98 0.36 18.09
N ARG A 86 7.27 1.61 17.72
CA ARG A 86 8.62 2.17 17.75
C ARG A 86 8.59 3.60 18.29
N ASN A 87 8.51 3.71 19.62
CA ASN A 87 8.82 4.91 20.41
C ASN A 87 10.24 4.82 20.96
#